data_AF-A0A7X2STC8-F1
#
_entry.id   AF-A0A7X2STC8-F1
#
_cell.length_a   1.000
_cell.length_b   1.000
_cell.length_c   1.000
_cell.angle_alpha   90.00
_cell.angle_beta   90.00
_cell.angle_gamma   90.00
#
_symmetry.space_group_name_H-M   'P 1'
#
loop_
_entity.id
_entity.type
_entity.pdbx_description
1 polymer ?
#
loop_
_entity_poly.entity_id
_entity_poly.type
_entity_poly.pdbx_seq_one_letter_code
_entity_poly.pdbx_strand_id
1 'polypeptide(L)' 'MISKPDKNKTRQKRHARVRGKISGTAECPRLNVYRSNKNIYAQV' A
#
# COMPACT_ATOMS: atom_id res chain seq x y z
N MET A 1 4.14 25.95 -14.87
CA MET A 1 2.98 25.10 -14.52
C MET A 1 3.46 23.96 -13.64
N ILE A 2 3.01 23.85 -12.38
CA ILE A 2 3.51 22.83 -11.44
C ILE A 2 2.70 21.54 -11.60
N SER A 3 3.36 20.43 -11.95
CA SER A 3 2.70 19.11 -12.01
C SER A 3 2.66 18.47 -10.63
N LYS A 4 1.55 17.82 -10.29
CA LYS A 4 1.44 17.04 -9.04
C LYS A 4 2.12 15.69 -9.22
N PRO A 5 2.97 15.25 -8.27
CA PRO A 5 3.57 13.93 -8.34
C PRO A 5 2.51 12.84 -8.21
N ASP A 6 2.75 11.72 -8.90
CA ASP A 6 1.87 10.56 -8.87
C ASP A 6 1.73 10.00 -7.44
N LYS A 7 0.49 10.03 -6.93
CA LYS A 7 0.15 9.54 -5.58
C LYS A 7 0.47 8.06 -5.41
N ASN A 8 0.36 7.24 -6.47
CA ASN A 8 0.69 5.82 -6.42
C ASN A 8 2.18 5.59 -6.17
N LYS A 9 3.06 6.35 -6.84
CA LYS A 9 4.51 6.24 -6.64
C LYS A 9 4.89 6.59 -5.20
N THR A 10 4.32 7.66 -4.64
CA THR A 10 4.57 8.05 -3.24
C THR A 10 3.96 7.05 -2.24
N ARG A 11 2.84 6.40 -2.57
CA ARG A 11 2.26 5.32 -1.75
C ARG A 11 3.14 4.07 -1.75
N GLN A 12 3.64 3.64 -2.90
CA GLN A 12 4.49 2.45 -3.02
C GLN A 12 5.77 2.58 -2.15
N LYS A 13 6.41 3.76 -2.15
CA LYS A 13 7.57 4.04 -1.27
C LYS A 13 7.24 3.83 0.21
N ARG A 14 6.08 4.32 0.66
CA ARG A 14 5.62 4.13 2.05
C ARG A 14 5.28 2.67 2.35
N HIS A 15 4.59 1.99 1.43
CA HIS A 15 4.30 0.55 1.55
C HIS A 15 5.58 -0.27 1.72
N ALA A 16 6.60 -0.03 0.90
CA ALA A 16 7.88 -0.74 1.00
C ALA A 16 8.54 -0.54 2.37
N ARG A 17 8.56 0.71 2.88
CA ARG A 17 9.10 1.02 4.21
C ARG A 17 8.37 0.29 5.34
N VAL A 18 7.04 0.27 5.30
CA VAL A 18 6.22 -0.43 6.32
C VAL A 18 6.41 -1.95 6.21
N ARG A 19 6.46 -2.49 4.99
CA ARG A 19 6.66 -3.92 4.75
C ARG A 19 8.06 -4.42 5.11
N GLY A 20 9.05 -3.54 5.19
CA GLY A 20 10.35 -3.87 5.79
C GLY A 20 10.26 -4.27 7.26
N LYS A 21 9.19 -3.89 7.96
CA LYS A 21 8.91 -4.28 9.36
C LYS A 21 7.74 -5.27 9.48
N ILE A 22 6.81 -5.28 8.53
CA ILE A 22 5.56 -6.04 8.59
C ILE A 22 5.39 -6.91 7.33
N SER A 23 5.71 -8.19 7.42
CA SER A 23 5.65 -9.15 6.29
C SER A 23 4.45 -10.09 6.33
N GLY A 24 3.93 -10.42 7.53
CA GLY A 24 2.91 -11.45 7.74
C GLY A 24 3.51 -12.86 7.76
N THR A 25 2.89 -13.77 8.52
CA THR A 25 3.26 -15.19 8.60
C THR A 25 2.06 -16.06 8.23
N ALA A 26 2.25 -17.37 8.09
CA ALA A 26 1.13 -18.29 7.80
C ALA A 26 0.07 -18.30 8.92
N GLU A 27 0.51 -18.17 10.18
CA GLU A 27 -0.38 -18.11 11.35
C GLU A 27 -1.05 -16.74 11.49
N CYS A 28 -0.34 -15.66 11.12
CA CYS A 28 -0.81 -14.28 11.17
C CYS A 28 -0.56 -13.58 9.82
N PRO A 29 -1.40 -13.85 8.79
CA PRO A 29 -1.23 -13.25 7.48
C PRO A 29 -1.46 -11.74 7.52
N ARG A 30 -0.70 -10.97 6.73
CA ARG A 30 -0.87 -9.52 6.68
C ARG A 30 -2.01 -9.14 5.74
N LEU A 31 -2.87 -8.23 6.19
CA LEU A 31 -3.86 -7.61 5.30
C LEU A 31 -3.18 -6.65 4.31
N ASN A 32 -3.53 -6.75 3.04
CA ASN A 32 -3.16 -5.83 1.98
C ASN A 32 -4.37 -4.98 1.56
N VAL A 33 -4.24 -3.65 1.57
CA VAL A 33 -5.31 -2.73 1.16
C VAL A 33 -4.86 -1.88 -0.02
N TYR A 34 -5.74 -1.77 -1.02
CA TYR A 34 -5.61 -0.83 -2.14
C TYR A 34 -6.83 0.08 -2.21
N ARG A 35 -6.59 1.40 -2.23
CA ARG A 35 -7.64 2.41 -2.38
C ARG A 35 -7.52 3.08 -3.74
N SER A 36 -8.60 3.00 -4.50
CA SER A 36 -8.79 3.78 -5.73
C SER A 36 -9.62 5.04 -5.42
N ASN A 37 -9.96 5.82 -6.45
CA ASN A 37 -10.87 6.96 -6.29
C ASN A 37 -12.32 6.53 -6.05
N LYS A 38 -12.71 5.32 -6.48
CA LYS A 38 -14.09 4.83 -6.44
C LYS A 38 -14.31 3.81 -5.32
N ASN A 39 -13.39 2.85 -5.20
CA ASN A 39 -13.52 1.69 -4.32
C ASN A 39 -12.27 1.45 -3.48
N ILE A 40 -12.44 0.63 -2.44
CA ILE A 40 -11.38 0.08 -1.60
C ILE A 40 -11.40 -1.44 -1.75
N TYR A 41 -10.22 -2.03 -1.92
CA TYR A 41 -10.01 -3.47 -2.07
C TYR A 41 -9.09 -3.97 -0.96
N ALA A 42 -9.36 -5.17 -0.47
CA ALA A 42 -8.57 -5.83 0.56
C ALA A 42 -8.27 -7.29 0.18
N GLN A 43 -7.09 -7.77 0.57
CA GLN A 43 -6.61 -9.14 0.35
C GLN A 43 -5.86 -9.60 1.61
N VAL A 44 -5.90 -10.90 1.92
CA VAL A 44 -5.17 -11.53 3.03
C VAL A 44 -4.08 -12.41 2.45
#